data_AF-A0A940T3Q7-F1
#
_entry.id   AF-A0A940T3Q7-F1
#
_cell.length_a   1.000
_cell.length_b   1.000
_cell.length_c   1.000
_cell.angle_alpha   90.00
_cell.angle_beta   90.00
_cell.angle_gamma   90.00
#
_symmetry.space_group_name_H-M   'P 1'
#
loop_
_entity.id
_entity.type
_entity.pdbx_description
1 polymer ?
#
loop_
_entity_poly.entity_id
_entity_poly.type
_entity_poly.pdbx_seq_one_letter_code
_entity_poly.pdbx_strand_id
1 'polypeptide(L)'
;MLEWKKLESLLDYEQPSKYIVKSTNYDDSYSTPVLTAGQTFILGYTDETEGVYHADKEHPVLIFDDFMTSFHWVDFDFKVKSSALKILKPKKDVDLRLVYFLMKEIKYEPKEHSRHWISVYSQFEIPIPSLAEQKRIVGILDTFTESIENLKMQLNERQKQYEYYREKLLTFE
;
A
#
# COMPACT_ATOMS: atom_id res chain seq x y z
N MET A 1 6.04 6.65 -28.50
CA MET A 1 5.13 5.49 -28.56
C MET A 1 4.96 4.98 -27.14
N LEU A 2 3.79 4.44 -26.81
CA LEU A 2 3.55 3.82 -25.51
C LEU A 2 4.26 2.45 -25.48
N GLU A 3 5.18 2.26 -24.54
CA GLU A 3 5.92 1.00 -24.41
C GLU A 3 5.27 0.13 -23.34
N TRP A 4 5.13 -1.16 -23.61
CA TRP A 4 4.71 -2.14 -22.62
C TRP A 4 5.94 -2.77 -22.00
N LYS A 5 6.00 -2.74 -20.66
CA LYS A 5 7.16 -3.22 -19.92
C LYS A 5 6.70 -4.12 -18.79
N LYS A 6 7.44 -5.22 -18.59
CA LYS A 6 7.24 -6.12 -17.45
C LYS A 6 7.54 -5.39 -16.14
N LEU A 7 6.78 -5.68 -15.10
CA LEU A 7 6.99 -5.13 -13.76
C LEU A 7 8.42 -5.36 -13.23
N GLU A 8 9.04 -6.52 -13.49
CA GLU A 8 10.43 -6.80 -13.10
C GLU A 8 11.44 -5.80 -13.70
N SER A 9 11.13 -5.22 -14.85
CA SER A 9 11.99 -4.22 -15.51
C SER A 9 11.79 -2.81 -14.95
N LEU A 10 10.71 -2.59 -14.19
CA LEU A 10 10.29 -1.30 -13.65
C LEU A 10 10.50 -1.18 -12.14
N LEU A 11 10.49 -2.30 -11.43
CA LEU A 11 10.57 -2.36 -9.98
C LEU A 11 11.73 -3.24 -9.52
N ASP A 12 12.47 -2.75 -8.53
CA ASP A 12 13.34 -3.58 -7.70
C ASP A 12 12.54 -4.11 -6.51
N TYR A 13 12.94 -5.28 -5.98
CA TYR A 13 12.34 -5.82 -4.76
C TYR A 13 13.42 -6.12 -3.71
N GLU A 14 13.05 -5.89 -2.45
CA GLU A 14 13.85 -6.24 -1.28
C GLU A 14 13.08 -7.25 -0.42
N GLN A 15 13.79 -8.26 0.10
CA GLN A 15 13.23 -9.17 1.09
C GLN A 15 13.21 -8.51 2.47
N PRO A 16 12.15 -8.71 3.27
CA PRO A 16 11.94 -7.90 4.46
C PRO A 16 12.69 -8.41 5.69
N SER A 17 13.56 -9.42 5.58
CA SER A 17 14.16 -10.15 6.71
C SER A 17 14.81 -9.25 7.76
N LYS A 18 15.36 -8.10 7.36
CA LYS A 18 15.96 -7.09 8.27
C LYS A 18 14.93 -6.33 9.12
N TYR A 19 13.69 -6.28 8.66
CA TYR A 19 12.61 -5.47 9.21
C TYR A 19 11.51 -6.31 9.87
N ILE A 20 11.72 -7.62 10.00
CA ILE A 20 10.79 -8.51 10.70
C ILE A 20 10.88 -8.21 12.20
N VAL A 21 9.71 -8.01 12.81
CA VAL A 21 9.60 -7.91 14.27
C VAL A 21 10.05 -9.21 14.95
N LYS A 22 10.75 -9.08 16.07
CA LYS A 22 11.21 -10.23 16.87
C LYS A 22 10.16 -10.61 17.92
N SER A 23 9.40 -9.63 18.41
CA SER A 23 8.35 -9.78 19.42
C SER A 23 6.96 -9.69 18.80
N THR A 24 5.98 -10.32 19.44
CA THR A 24 4.55 -10.18 19.12
C THR A 24 3.78 -9.35 20.15
N ASN A 25 4.49 -8.70 21.08
CA ASN A 25 3.89 -7.81 22.06
C ASN A 25 3.62 -6.46 21.40
N TYR A 26 2.42 -6.30 20.86
CA TYR A 26 1.98 -5.05 20.24
C TYR A 26 1.12 -4.25 21.19
N ASP A 27 1.29 -2.94 21.18
CA ASP A 27 0.53 -2.01 22.02
C ASP A 27 0.36 -0.69 21.27
N ASP A 28 -0.85 -0.10 21.33
CA ASP A 28 -1.18 1.15 20.63
C ASP A 28 -0.43 2.38 21.18
N SER A 29 0.22 2.26 22.36
CA SER A 29 1.10 3.29 22.91
C SER A 29 2.47 3.35 22.23
N TYR A 30 2.85 2.34 21.45
CA TYR A 30 4.12 2.32 20.72
C TYR A 30 4.03 3.08 19.40
N SER A 31 5.19 3.50 18.86
CA SER A 31 5.25 4.41 17.70
C SER A 31 5.39 3.71 16.36
N THR A 32 6.01 2.52 16.30
CA THR A 32 6.40 1.89 15.04
C THR A 32 5.33 0.91 14.57
N PRO A 33 4.62 1.17 13.46
CA PRO A 33 3.59 0.27 12.96
C PRO A 33 4.20 -1.03 12.41
N VAL A 34 3.52 -2.14 12.66
CA VAL A 34 3.85 -3.47 12.15
C VAL A 34 2.88 -3.84 11.05
N LEU A 35 3.38 -3.92 9.82
CA LEU A 35 2.57 -4.16 8.63
C LEU A 35 2.38 -5.65 8.33
N THR A 36 1.21 -5.94 7.78
CA THR A 36 0.87 -7.21 7.13
C THR A 36 0.13 -6.92 5.83
N ALA A 37 0.13 -7.85 4.90
CA ALA A 37 -0.68 -7.72 3.70
C ALA A 37 -1.99 -8.54 3.75
N GLY A 38 -2.36 -9.00 4.96
CA GLY A 38 -3.62 -9.69 5.25
C GLY A 38 -4.79 -8.73 5.48
N GLN A 39 -5.82 -9.22 6.17
CA GLN A 39 -7.09 -8.51 6.34
C GLN A 39 -6.93 -7.12 7.00
N THR A 40 -5.98 -6.99 7.93
CA THR A 40 -5.63 -5.71 8.53
C THR A 40 -4.22 -5.31 8.11
N PHE A 41 -4.11 -4.16 7.44
CA PHE A 41 -2.85 -3.66 6.92
C PHE A 41 -1.84 -3.32 8.03
N ILE A 42 -2.28 -2.60 9.06
CA ILE A 42 -1.52 -2.36 10.29
C ILE A 42 -2.00 -3.36 11.34
N LEU A 43 -1.11 -4.25 11.80
CA LEU A 43 -1.46 -5.25 12.82
C LEU A 43 -1.45 -4.69 14.24
N GLY A 44 -0.63 -3.68 14.48
CA GLY A 44 -0.37 -3.06 15.77
C GLY A 44 0.93 -2.28 15.71
N TYR A 45 1.40 -1.82 16.87
CA TYR A 45 2.65 -1.06 16.98
C TYR A 45 3.64 -1.78 17.89
N THR A 46 4.94 -1.59 17.62
CA THR A 46 6.05 -2.20 18.38
C THR A 46 6.97 -1.13 18.93
N ASP A 47 7.55 -1.41 20.09
CA ASP A 47 8.62 -0.64 20.74
C ASP A 47 10.01 -0.93 20.16
N GLU A 48 10.13 -1.89 19.23
CA GLU A 48 11.39 -2.19 18.56
C GLU A 48 11.88 -1.00 17.72
N THR A 49 13.07 -0.49 18.05
CA THR A 49 13.72 0.62 17.33
C THR A 49 14.75 0.15 16.30
N GLU A 50 15.21 -1.09 16.39
CA GLU A 50 16.18 -1.65 15.44
C GLU A 50 15.47 -2.30 14.24
N GLY A 51 16.08 -2.19 13.07
CA GLY A 51 15.53 -2.81 11.85
C GLY A 51 14.19 -2.20 11.45
N VAL A 52 14.02 -0.88 11.63
CA VAL A 52 12.89 -0.15 11.06
C VAL A 52 13.20 0.16 9.60
N TYR A 53 12.24 -0.09 8.72
CA TYR A 53 12.34 0.38 7.34
C TYR A 53 11.93 1.84 7.32
N HIS A 54 12.81 2.71 6.82
CA HIS A 54 12.52 4.12 6.68
C HIS A 54 11.90 4.42 5.32
N ALA A 55 10.63 4.82 5.34
CA ALA A 55 9.88 5.27 4.18
C ALA A 55 9.23 6.61 4.50
N ASP A 56 9.13 7.45 3.48
CA ASP A 56 8.56 8.78 3.63
C ASP A 56 7.81 9.17 2.33
N LYS A 57 7.24 10.37 2.30
CA LYS A 57 6.48 10.88 1.15
C LYS A 57 7.34 11.09 -0.09
N GLU A 58 8.64 11.33 0.07
CA GLU A 58 9.60 11.48 -1.03
C GLU A 58 10.12 10.13 -1.52
N HIS A 59 10.20 9.13 -0.62
CA HIS A 59 10.71 7.78 -0.86
C HIS A 59 9.69 6.70 -0.46
N PRO A 60 8.49 6.69 -1.07
CA PRO A 60 7.49 5.68 -0.78
C PRO A 60 7.88 4.32 -1.35
N VAL A 61 7.26 3.26 -0.82
CA VAL A 61 7.42 1.88 -1.29
C VAL A 61 6.08 1.17 -1.42
N LEU A 62 6.06 0.05 -2.13
CA LEU A 62 4.94 -0.88 -2.10
C LEU A 62 5.27 -2.09 -1.24
N ILE A 63 4.36 -2.45 -0.33
CA ILE A 63 4.39 -3.73 0.35
C ILE A 63 3.53 -4.71 -0.42
N PHE A 64 4.16 -5.75 -0.96
CA PHE A 64 3.51 -6.78 -1.78
C PHE A 64 3.50 -8.13 -1.07
N ASP A 65 2.35 -8.79 -1.03
CA ASP A 65 2.19 -10.16 -0.53
C ASP A 65 2.49 -11.19 -1.61
N ASP A 66 3.50 -12.03 -1.39
CA ASP A 66 3.93 -13.02 -2.38
C ASP A 66 2.92 -14.18 -2.55
N PHE A 67 1.99 -14.38 -1.60
CA PHE A 67 0.98 -15.43 -1.67
C PHE A 67 -0.37 -14.91 -2.17
N MET A 68 -0.85 -13.79 -1.63
CA MET A 68 -2.17 -13.22 -1.96
C MET A 68 -2.11 -12.22 -3.11
N THR A 69 -0.92 -11.78 -3.52
CA THR A 69 -0.71 -10.73 -4.54
C THR A 69 -1.35 -9.39 -4.22
N SER A 70 -1.80 -9.20 -2.98
CA SER A 70 -2.25 -7.92 -2.45
C SER A 70 -1.06 -7.00 -2.28
N PHE A 71 -1.28 -5.69 -2.45
CA PHE A 71 -0.23 -4.71 -2.24
C PHE A 71 -0.77 -3.39 -1.71
N HIS A 72 0.09 -2.70 -0.96
CA HIS A 72 -0.26 -1.45 -0.28
C HIS A 72 0.84 -0.41 -0.49
N TRP A 73 0.41 0.85 -0.57
CA TRP A 73 1.30 2.01 -0.60
C TRP A 73 1.76 2.34 0.83
N VAL A 74 3.06 2.61 1.00
CA VAL A 74 3.66 2.99 2.28
C VAL A 74 4.60 4.17 2.11
N ASP A 75 4.39 5.21 2.90
CA ASP A 75 5.17 6.46 2.93
C ASP A 75 5.47 6.91 4.36
N PHE A 76 5.58 5.95 5.28
CA PHE A 76 5.91 6.15 6.70
C PHE A 76 6.78 4.99 7.20
N ASP A 77 7.56 5.22 8.25
CA ASP A 77 8.42 4.20 8.88
C ASP A 77 7.66 2.97 9.36
N PHE A 78 8.19 1.77 9.13
CA PHE A 78 7.50 0.55 9.50
C PHE A 78 8.42 -0.64 9.80
N LYS A 79 7.86 -1.63 10.49
CA LYS A 79 8.34 -3.01 10.51
C LYS A 79 7.31 -3.94 9.91
N VAL A 80 7.67 -5.20 9.67
CA VAL A 80 6.72 -6.19 9.13
C VAL A 80 6.65 -7.44 9.98
N LYS A 81 5.56 -8.20 9.83
CA LYS A 81 5.42 -9.51 10.50
C LYS A 81 5.92 -10.69 9.68
N SER A 82 5.86 -10.60 8.34
CA SER A 82 5.97 -11.76 7.46
C SER A 82 7.17 -11.69 6.53
N SER A 83 7.96 -12.77 6.49
CA SER A 83 9.02 -12.99 5.50
C SER A 83 8.50 -13.26 4.09
N ALA A 84 7.18 -13.41 3.93
CA ALA A 84 6.55 -13.58 2.62
C ALA A 84 6.25 -12.25 1.92
N LEU A 85 6.47 -11.11 2.58
CA LEU A 85 6.29 -9.81 1.94
C LEU A 85 7.47 -9.49 1.03
N LYS A 86 7.27 -8.54 0.12
CA LYS A 86 8.32 -7.88 -0.64
C LYS A 86 8.13 -6.38 -0.56
N ILE A 87 9.26 -5.67 -0.43
CA ILE A 87 9.29 -4.22 -0.47
C ILE A 87 9.70 -3.82 -1.88
N LEU A 88 8.78 -3.26 -2.65
CA LEU A 88 9.00 -2.89 -4.04
C LEU A 88 9.35 -1.41 -4.15
N LYS A 89 10.39 -1.11 -4.93
CA LYS A 89 10.92 0.23 -5.14
C LYS A 89 11.00 0.53 -6.63
N PRO A 90 10.78 1.79 -7.05
CA PRO A 90 10.88 2.15 -8.46
C PRO A 90 12.33 2.06 -8.93
N LYS A 91 12.54 1.55 -10.14
CA LYS A 91 13.78 1.74 -10.88
C LYS A 91 13.88 3.16 -11.41
N LYS A 92 15.04 3.50 -11.95
CA LYS A 92 15.30 4.81 -12.55
C LYS A 92 14.25 5.15 -13.62
N ASP A 93 13.81 6.41 -13.65
CA ASP A 93 12.85 6.97 -14.62
C ASP A 93 11.45 6.33 -14.59
N VAL A 94 11.08 5.74 -13.44
CA VAL A 94 9.75 5.17 -13.17
C VAL A 94 9.09 5.92 -12.02
N ASP A 95 7.86 6.39 -12.24
CA ASP A 95 7.00 6.91 -11.19
C ASP A 95 6.26 5.76 -10.50
N LEU A 96 6.60 5.48 -9.24
CA LEU A 96 6.01 4.39 -8.47
C LEU A 96 4.48 4.54 -8.33
N ARG A 97 3.98 5.78 -8.26
CA ARG A 97 2.56 6.06 -8.07
C ARG A 97 1.77 5.67 -9.30
N LEU A 98 2.30 5.92 -10.50
CA LEU A 98 1.70 5.41 -11.73
C LEU A 98 1.67 3.88 -11.73
N VAL A 99 2.78 3.23 -11.38
CA VAL A 99 2.87 1.76 -11.33
C VAL A 99 1.83 1.20 -10.35
N TYR A 100 1.65 1.83 -9.19
CA TYR A 100 0.62 1.48 -8.22
C TYR A 100 -0.79 1.53 -8.81
N PHE A 101 -1.14 2.60 -9.53
CA PHE A 101 -2.44 2.70 -10.20
C PHE A 101 -2.62 1.64 -11.28
N LEU A 102 -1.58 1.37 -12.09
CA LEU A 102 -1.65 0.35 -13.14
C LEU A 102 -1.72 -1.08 -12.57
N MET A 103 -1.00 -1.36 -11.48
CA MET A 103 -1.06 -2.64 -10.78
C MET A 103 -2.47 -2.94 -10.24
N LYS A 104 -3.24 -1.92 -9.83
CA LYS A 104 -4.63 -2.10 -9.37
C LYS A 104 -5.55 -2.63 -10.45
N GLU A 105 -5.24 -2.38 -11.71
CA GLU A 105 -6.02 -2.84 -12.84
C GLU A 105 -5.66 -4.28 -13.27
N ILE A 106 -4.57 -4.84 -12.73
CA ILE A 106 -4.18 -6.23 -12.99
C ILE A 106 -5.13 -7.17 -12.27
N LYS A 107 -5.95 -7.89 -13.04
CA LYS A 107 -6.87 -8.91 -12.54
C LYS A 107 -6.15 -10.26 -12.51
N TYR A 108 -5.56 -10.57 -11.37
CA TYR A 108 -4.92 -11.85 -11.11
C TYR A 108 -5.34 -12.38 -9.75
N GLU A 109 -5.81 -13.63 -9.72
CA GLU A 109 -6.14 -14.33 -8.47
C GLU A 109 -5.19 -15.54 -8.34
N PRO A 110 -4.38 -15.59 -7.27
CA PRO A 110 -3.48 -16.72 -7.03
C PRO A 110 -4.31 -17.97 -6.69
N LYS A 111 -4.12 -19.05 -7.46
CA LYS A 111 -4.86 -20.31 -7.27
C LYS A 111 -4.14 -21.32 -6.38
N GLU A 112 -2.83 -21.16 -6.22
CA GLU A 112 -1.98 -22.07 -5.48
C GLU A 112 -1.29 -21.32 -4.33
N HIS A 113 -0.95 -22.03 -3.26
CA HIS A 113 -0.11 -21.49 -2.18
C HIS A 113 1.36 -21.45 -2.59
N SER A 114 1.67 -20.74 -3.67
CA SER A 114 3.03 -20.50 -4.14
C SER A 114 3.41 -19.03 -4.03
N ARG A 115 4.70 -18.73 -4.18
CA ARG A 115 5.22 -17.36 -4.22
C ARG A 115 5.10 -16.84 -5.65
N HIS A 116 4.42 -15.73 -5.83
CA HIS A 116 3.99 -15.27 -7.15
C HIS A 116 4.84 -14.15 -7.74
N TRP A 117 5.50 -13.33 -6.94
CA TRP A 117 6.16 -12.13 -7.46
C TRP A 117 7.19 -12.45 -8.54
N ILE A 118 8.17 -13.32 -8.25
CA ILE A 118 9.30 -13.54 -9.16
C ILE A 118 8.86 -14.26 -10.44
N SER A 119 8.06 -15.31 -10.31
CA SER A 119 7.73 -16.22 -11.41
C SER A 119 6.52 -15.78 -12.24
N VAL A 120 5.58 -15.03 -11.65
CA VAL A 120 4.28 -14.74 -12.28
C VAL A 120 4.01 -13.24 -12.30
N TYR A 121 3.86 -12.62 -11.12
CA TYR A 121 3.33 -11.26 -11.03
C TYR A 121 4.28 -10.23 -11.66
N SER A 122 5.59 -10.36 -11.45
CA SER A 122 6.58 -9.45 -12.04
C SER A 122 6.70 -9.57 -13.57
N GLN A 123 6.13 -10.63 -14.17
CA GLN A 123 6.11 -10.84 -15.61
C GLN A 123 4.94 -10.12 -16.29
N PHE A 124 3.97 -9.60 -15.54
CA PHE A 124 2.89 -8.81 -16.13
C PHE A 124 3.44 -7.52 -16.73
N GLU A 125 2.93 -7.21 -17.93
CA GLU A 125 3.29 -6.01 -18.66
C GLU A 125 2.29 -4.89 -18.40
N ILE A 126 2.81 -3.68 -18.17
CA ILE A 126 2.02 -2.47 -18.03
C ILE A 126 2.49 -1.41 -19.03
N PRO A 127 1.59 -0.54 -19.51
CA PRO A 127 1.97 0.54 -20.40
C PRO A 127 2.69 1.64 -19.62
N ILE A 128 3.91 1.96 -20.02
CA ILE A 128 4.71 3.03 -19.42
C ILE A 128 4.95 4.14 -20.45
N PRO A 129 4.38 5.34 -20.23
CA PRO A 129 4.66 6.50 -21.06
C PRO A 129 5.98 7.18 -20.65
N SER A 130 6.32 8.29 -21.32
CA SER A 130 7.48 9.11 -20.93
C SER A 130 7.33 9.65 -19.51
N LEU A 131 8.45 9.87 -18.81
CA LEU A 131 8.41 10.32 -17.41
C LEU A 131 7.59 11.60 -17.17
N ALA A 132 7.62 12.53 -18.12
CA ALA A 132 6.78 13.74 -18.06
C ALA A 132 5.28 13.42 -18.09
N GLU A 133 4.88 12.48 -18.95
CA GLU A 133 3.49 12.03 -19.03
C GLU A 133 3.09 11.19 -17.82
N GLN A 134 4.01 10.39 -17.25
CA GLN A 134 3.76 9.67 -16.00
C GLN A 134 3.36 10.64 -14.89
N LYS A 135 4.15 11.70 -14.66
CA LYS A 135 3.87 12.74 -13.66
C LYS A 135 2.55 13.47 -13.92
N ARG A 136 2.26 13.77 -15.19
CA ARG A 136 0.99 14.42 -15.59
C ARG A 136 -0.22 13.55 -15.25
N ILE A 137 -0.16 12.25 -15.57
CA ILE A 137 -1.22 11.29 -15.26
C ILE A 137 -1.39 11.16 -13.76
N VAL A 138 -0.29 10.97 -13.03
CA VAL A 138 -0.29 10.85 -11.56
C VAL A 138 -0.93 12.06 -10.90
N GLY A 139 -0.57 13.28 -11.29
CA GLY A 139 -1.17 14.49 -10.72
C GLY A 139 -2.70 14.55 -10.90
N ILE A 140 -3.22 14.09 -12.04
CA ILE A 140 -4.67 13.99 -12.26
C ILE A 140 -5.28 12.91 -11.36
N LEU A 141 -4.69 11.71 -11.31
CA LEU A 141 -5.21 10.59 -10.53
C LEU A 141 -5.17 10.85 -9.02
N ASP A 142 -4.12 11.49 -8.52
CA ASP A 142 -4.02 11.87 -7.11
C ASP A 142 -5.06 12.93 -6.75
N THR A 143 -5.29 13.94 -7.60
CA THR A 143 -6.36 14.94 -7.39
C THR A 143 -7.73 14.27 -7.20
N PHE A 144 -8.06 13.28 -8.04
CA PHE A 144 -9.30 12.53 -7.89
C PHE A 144 -9.29 11.61 -6.67
N THR A 145 -8.17 10.96 -6.36
CA THR A 145 -8.02 10.08 -5.21
C THR A 145 -8.25 10.85 -3.91
N GLU A 146 -7.59 11.99 -3.74
CA GLU A 146 -7.77 12.89 -2.60
C GLU A 146 -9.22 13.39 -2.48
N SER A 147 -9.83 13.75 -3.62
CA SER A 147 -11.24 14.18 -3.64
C SER A 147 -12.19 13.08 -3.17
N ILE A 148 -11.97 11.84 -3.61
CA ILE A 148 -12.77 10.67 -3.20
C ILE A 148 -12.58 10.38 -1.71
N GLU A 149 -11.35 10.44 -1.20
CA GLU A 149 -11.05 10.23 0.21
C GLU A 149 -11.72 11.29 1.10
N ASN A 150 -11.63 12.57 0.72
CA ASN A 150 -12.30 13.65 1.42
C ASN A 150 -13.83 13.47 1.44
N LEU A 151 -14.44 13.08 0.31
CA LEU A 151 -15.87 12.79 0.24
C LEU A 151 -16.27 11.61 1.16
N LYS A 152 -15.48 10.54 1.20
CA LYS A 152 -15.72 9.39 2.09
C LYS A 152 -15.64 9.81 3.57
N MET A 153 -14.66 10.63 3.92
CA MET A 153 -14.51 11.16 5.28
C MET A 153 -15.73 12.01 5.67
N GLN A 154 -16.13 12.97 4.83
CA GLN A 154 -17.31 13.80 5.08
C GLN A 154 -18.59 12.96 5.20
N LEU A 155 -18.76 11.94 4.36
CA LEU A 155 -19.90 11.04 4.42
C LEU A 155 -19.96 10.31 5.78
N ASN A 156 -18.83 9.79 6.25
CA ASN A 156 -18.74 9.11 7.55
C ASN A 156 -19.08 10.06 8.71
N GLU A 157 -18.58 11.30 8.66
CA GLU A 157 -18.93 12.32 9.66
C GLU A 157 -20.42 12.68 9.64
N ARG A 158 -21.00 12.84 8.45
CA ARG A 158 -22.44 13.10 8.29
C ARG A 158 -23.29 11.94 8.82
N GLN A 159 -22.85 10.70 8.62
CA GLN A 159 -23.54 9.53 9.14
C GLN A 159 -23.53 9.50 10.67
N LYS A 160 -22.38 9.75 11.31
CA LYS A 160 -22.27 9.86 12.78
C LYS A 160 -23.15 10.99 13.33
N GLN A 161 -23.16 12.14 12.66
CA GLN A 161 -24.03 13.26 13.04
C GLN A 161 -25.52 12.88 12.94
N TYR A 162 -25.91 12.23 11.83
CA TYR A 162 -27.29 11.77 11.64
C TYR A 162 -27.71 10.79 12.75
N GLU A 163 -26.87 9.81 13.08
CA GLU A 163 -27.14 8.83 14.15
C GLU A 163 -27.32 9.53 15.50
N TYR A 164 -26.41 10.42 15.88
CA TYR A 164 -26.51 11.20 17.11
C TYR A 164 -27.82 12.01 17.21
N TYR A 165 -28.19 12.76 16.16
CA TYR A 165 -29.40 13.57 16.18
C TYR A 165 -30.68 12.72 16.12
N ARG A 166 -30.66 11.60 15.38
CA ARG A 166 -31.77 10.65 15.33
C ARG A 166 -32.05 10.08 16.72
N GLU A 167 -31.02 9.64 17.44
CA GLU A 167 -31.17 9.15 18.82
C GLU A 167 -31.70 10.25 19.73
N LYS A 168 -31.05 11.43 19.72
CA LYS A 168 -31.43 12.57 20.56
C LYS A 168 -32.89 13.01 20.38
N LEU A 169 -33.40 13.01 19.15
CA LEU A 169 -34.78 13.42 18.83
C LEU A 169 -35.82 12.32 19.14
N LEU A 170 -35.41 11.06 19.23
CA LEU A 170 -36.29 9.91 19.50
C LEU A 170 -36.24 9.44 20.96
N THR A 171 -35.29 9.93 21.77
CA THR A 171 -35.34 9.88 23.23
C THR A 171 -36.18 11.04 23.76
N PHE A 172 -37.36 10.72 24.30
CA PHE A 172 -38.31 11.67 24.90
C PHE A 172 -38.16 11.79 26.43
N GLU A 173 -36.93 11.91 26.92
CA GLU A 173 -36.68 12.30 28.32
C GLU A 173 -36.71 13.83 28.49
#